data_AF-A0A7C8YM71-F1
#
_entry.id   AF-A0A7C8YM71-F1
#
_cell.length_a   1.000
_cell.length_b   1.000
_cell.length_c   1.000
_cell.angle_alpha   90.00
_cell.angle_beta   90.00
_cell.angle_gamma   90.00
#
_symmetry.space_group_name_H-M   'P 1'
#
loop_
_entity.id
_entity.type
_entity.pdbx_description
1 polymer ?
#
loop_
_entity_poly.entity_id
_entity_poly.type
_entity_poly.pdbx_seq_one_letter_code
_entity_poly.pdbx_strand_id
1 'polypeptide(L)'
;MAHLAFLFLSLLSLSLTLLSQAATPSPKALVLPLHKDAATNLLVAKIQGRTPLIPTSFVVDLTARHLWANCETNYKSSTFGEPKCGSVQCKTANTSYCHTC
;
A
#
# COMPACT_ATOMS: atom_id res chain seq x y z
N MET A 1 -14.39 47.64 -15.19
CA MET A 1 -13.96 46.73 -16.29
C MET A 1 -12.99 45.67 -15.78
N ALA A 2 -11.82 46.03 -15.23
CA ALA A 2 -10.81 45.05 -14.75
C ALA A 2 -11.31 44.11 -13.63
N HIS A 3 -12.04 44.62 -12.63
CA HIS A 3 -12.58 43.78 -11.55
C HIS A 3 -13.57 42.70 -12.02
N LEU A 4 -14.34 42.98 -13.07
CA LEU A 4 -15.29 42.02 -13.64
C LEU A 4 -14.55 40.90 -14.38
N ALA A 5 -13.46 41.25 -15.09
CA ALA A 5 -12.60 40.28 -15.76
C ALA A 5 -11.85 39.38 -14.76
N PHE A 6 -11.37 39.93 -13.65
CA PHE A 6 -10.76 39.14 -12.57
C PHE A 6 -11.75 38.17 -11.91
N LEU A 7 -12.99 38.60 -11.67
CA LEU A 7 -14.04 37.72 -11.17
C LEU A 7 -14.34 36.60 -12.18
N PHE A 8 -14.47 36.93 -13.46
CA PHE A 8 -14.73 35.94 -14.50
C PHE A 8 -13.59 34.90 -14.62
N LEU A 9 -12.32 35.33 -14.59
CA LEU A 9 -11.18 34.41 -14.58
C LEU A 9 -11.16 33.52 -13.33
N SER A 10 -11.50 34.09 -12.16
CA SER A 10 -11.61 33.33 -10.91
C SER A 10 -12.68 32.25 -11.00
N LEU A 11 -13.89 32.59 -11.47
CA LEU A 11 -14.97 31.62 -11.67
C LEU A 11 -14.62 30.55 -12.71
N LEU A 12 -13.93 30.92 -13.80
CA LEU A 12 -13.49 29.98 -14.83
C LEU A 12 -12.40 29.02 -14.31
N SER A 13 -11.48 29.52 -13.49
CA SER A 13 -10.47 28.66 -12.85
C SER A 13 -11.11 27.68 -11.87
N LEU A 14 -12.13 28.12 -11.12
CA LEU A 14 -12.86 27.26 -10.18
C LEU A 14 -13.67 26.18 -10.91
N SER A 15 -14.33 26.51 -12.01
CA SER A 15 -15.08 25.51 -12.80
C SER A 15 -14.18 24.46 -13.43
N LEU A 16 -12.99 24.83 -13.90
CA LEU A 16 -12.01 23.88 -14.44
C LEU A 16 -11.48 22.90 -13.37
N THR A 17 -11.31 23.35 -12.13
CA THR A 17 -10.89 22.45 -11.03
C THR A 17 -11.97 21.42 -10.66
N LEU A 18 -13.25 21.77 -10.77
CA LEU A 18 -14.37 20.87 -10.47
C LEU A 18 -14.53 19.76 -11.52
N LEU A 19 -14.21 20.02 -12.79
CA LEU A 19 -14.28 19.02 -13.86
C LEU A 19 -13.14 17.98 -13.81
N SER A 20 -12.03 18.28 -13.13
CA SER A 20 -10.87 17.37 -13.06
C SER A 20 -11.02 16.24 -12.03
N GLN A 21 -12.13 16.18 -11.30
CA GLN A 21 -12.38 15.14 -10.28
C GLN A 21 -13.08 13.93 -10.90
N ALA A 22 -12.47 13.34 -11.94
CA ALA A 22 -12.85 12.01 -12.39
C ALA A 22 -12.45 11.00 -11.31
N ALA A 23 -13.43 10.55 -10.51
CA ALA A 23 -13.21 9.52 -9.51
C ALA A 23 -12.73 8.24 -10.22
N THR A 24 -11.54 7.76 -9.88
CA THR A 24 -11.10 6.44 -10.32
C THR A 24 -11.99 5.39 -9.67
N PRO A 25 -12.63 4.50 -10.46
CA PRO A 25 -13.51 3.49 -9.89
C PRO A 25 -12.69 2.56 -8.99
N SER A 26 -13.11 2.42 -7.73
CA SER A 26 -12.49 1.51 -6.78
C SER A 26 -12.74 0.05 -7.19
N PRO A 27 -11.75 -0.85 -7.08
CA PRO A 27 -11.97 -2.26 -7.36
C PRO A 27 -13.02 -2.85 -6.40
N LYS A 28 -13.99 -3.58 -6.95
CA LYS A 28 -15.04 -4.25 -6.17
C LYS A 28 -14.55 -5.54 -5.47
N ALA A 29 -13.45 -6.10 -5.95
CA ALA A 29 -12.84 -7.31 -5.42
C ALA A 29 -11.34 -7.31 -5.67
N LEU A 30 -10.60 -8.01 -4.80
CA LEU A 30 -9.19 -8.34 -4.96
C LEU A 30 -9.06 -9.86 -5.00
N VAL A 31 -8.32 -10.37 -5.97
CA VAL A 31 -8.09 -11.81 -6.15
C VAL A 31 -6.61 -12.09 -5.96
N LEU A 32 -6.28 -13.02 -5.05
CA LEU A 32 -4.91 -13.47 -4.82
C LEU A 32 -4.75 -14.91 -5.33
N PRO A 33 -4.01 -15.14 -6.43
CA PRO A 33 -3.79 -16.48 -6.95
C PRO A 33 -2.94 -17.34 -6.01
N LEU A 34 -3.38 -18.57 -5.77
CA LEU A 34 -2.69 -19.55 -4.95
C LEU A 34 -2.23 -20.73 -5.79
N HIS A 35 -1.12 -21.34 -5.41
CA HIS A 35 -0.70 -22.64 -5.93
C HIS A 35 -0.25 -23.53 -4.78
N LYS A 36 -0.38 -24.85 -4.97
CA LYS A 36 0.15 -25.82 -4.02
C LYS A 36 1.60 -26.13 -4.40
N ASP A 37 2.52 -25.90 -3.47
CA ASP A 37 3.91 -26.29 -3.65
C ASP A 37 4.03 -27.82 -3.59
N ALA A 38 4.72 -28.42 -4.56
CA ALA A 38 4.78 -29.87 -4.70
C ALA A 38 5.66 -30.55 -3.64
N ALA A 39 6.71 -29.87 -3.18
CA ALA A 39 7.66 -30.42 -2.21
C ALA A 39 7.10 -30.41 -0.79
N THR A 40 6.38 -29.35 -0.43
CA THR A 40 5.88 -29.13 0.94
C THR A 40 4.38 -29.37 1.08
N ASN A 41 3.64 -29.48 -0.03
CA ASN A 41 2.18 -29.52 -0.08
C ASN A 41 1.48 -28.27 0.51
N LEU A 42 2.22 -27.19 0.77
CA LEU A 42 1.68 -25.94 1.31
C LEU A 42 1.07 -25.07 0.21
N LEU A 43 0.09 -24.24 0.59
CA LEU A 43 -0.42 -23.20 -0.31
C LEU A 43 0.52 -21.99 -0.30
N VAL A 44 0.85 -21.50 -1.48
CA VAL A 44 1.77 -20.38 -1.69
C VAL A 44 1.13 -19.34 -2.60
N ALA A 45 1.27 -18.07 -2.22
CA ALA A 45 0.85 -16.91 -2.99
C ALA A 45 2.07 -16.10 -3.42
N LYS A 46 2.05 -15.53 -4.63
CA LYS A 46 3.03 -14.50 -5.03
C LYS A 46 2.41 -13.12 -4.81
N ILE A 47 3.01 -12.35 -3.92
CA ILE A 47 2.59 -10.97 -3.63
C ILE A 47 3.59 -10.02 -4.29
N GLN A 48 3.06 -9.05 -5.03
CA GLN A 48 3.84 -7.98 -5.63
C GLN A 48 3.97 -6.84 -4.61
N GLY A 49 5.20 -6.49 -4.24
CA GLY A 49 5.45 -5.39 -3.30
C GLY A 49 6.82 -4.76 -3.53
N ARG A 50 7.21 -3.86 -2.60
CA ARG A 50 8.49 -3.13 -2.62
C ARG A 50 8.61 -2.11 -3.76
N THR A 51 9.71 -1.37 -3.78
CA THR A 51 10.07 -0.46 -4.86
C THR A 51 11.56 -0.63 -5.21
N PRO A 52 11.90 -1.13 -6.42
CA PRO A 52 11.01 -1.52 -7.51
C PRO A 52 10.09 -2.70 -7.14
N LEU A 53 9.04 -2.92 -7.93
CA LEU A 53 8.06 -3.97 -7.68
C LEU A 53 8.71 -5.35 -7.86
N ILE A 54 8.78 -6.13 -6.79
CA ILE A 54 9.42 -7.45 -6.77
C ILE A 54 8.40 -8.51 -6.33
N PRO A 55 8.14 -9.55 -7.14
CA PRO A 55 7.30 -10.67 -6.74
C PRO A 55 7.98 -11.48 -5.64
N THR A 56 7.30 -11.68 -4.52
CA THR A 56 7.79 -12.48 -3.39
C THR A 56 6.79 -13.58 -3.06
N SER A 57 7.27 -14.81 -2.90
CA SER A 57 6.45 -15.97 -2.52
C SER A 57 6.22 -16.00 -1.01
N PHE A 58 4.97 -16.20 -0.60
CA PHE A 58 4.57 -16.35 0.80
C PHE A 58 3.73 -17.61 0.97
N VAL A 59 4.00 -18.36 2.04
CA VAL A 59 3.11 -19.45 2.48
C VAL A 59 1.83 -18.83 3.01
N VAL A 60 0.69 -19.40 2.63
CA VAL A 60 -0.63 -19.00 3.14
C VAL A 60 -0.90 -19.74 4.44
N ASP A 61 -0.85 -19.00 5.55
CA ASP A 61 -1.23 -19.47 6.87
C ASP A 61 -2.54 -18.79 7.30
N LEU A 62 -3.61 -19.57 7.42
CA LEU A 62 -4.93 -19.09 7.83
C LEU A 62 -5.03 -18.74 9.32
N THR A 63 -4.04 -19.12 10.11
CA THR A 63 -3.98 -18.88 11.56
C THR A 63 -3.07 -17.71 11.93
N ALA A 64 -2.22 -17.27 11.01
CA ALA A 64 -1.32 -16.14 11.22
C ALA A 64 -2.08 -14.81 11.36
N ARG A 65 -1.57 -13.93 12.22
CA ARG A 65 -2.17 -12.61 12.47
C ARG A 65 -1.71 -11.52 11.50
N HIS A 66 -0.60 -11.73 10.79
CA HIS A 66 0.02 -10.72 9.95
C HIS A 66 0.89 -11.36 8.87
N LEU A 67 1.13 -10.60 7.80
CA LEU A 67 2.15 -10.91 6.81
C LEU A 67 3.52 -10.56 7.38
N TRP A 68 4.48 -11.47 7.26
CA TRP A 68 5.88 -11.23 7.63
C TRP A 68 6.81 -11.75 6.55
N ALA A 69 8.00 -11.16 6.45
CA ALA A 69 9.04 -11.55 5.51
C ALA A 69 10.40 -11.53 6.21
N ASN A 70 11.38 -12.29 5.71
CA ASN A 70 12.76 -12.11 6.10
C ASN A 70 13.30 -10.79 5.50
N CYS A 71 13.60 -9.83 6.37
CA CYS A 71 14.16 -8.53 6.00
C CYS A 71 15.69 -8.47 6.12
N GLU A 72 16.32 -9.46 6.76
CA GLU A 72 17.77 -9.46 7.04
C GLU A 72 18.60 -9.75 5.78
N THR A 73 18.11 -10.64 4.92
CA THR A 73 18.84 -11.09 3.74
C THR A 73 18.22 -10.58 2.45
N ASN A 74 18.98 -9.85 1.64
CA ASN A 74 18.60 -9.42 0.28
C ASN A 74 17.29 -8.60 0.19
N TYR A 75 16.86 -7.96 1.28
CA TYR A 75 15.72 -7.06 1.24
C TYR A 75 16.12 -5.71 0.62
N LYS A 76 15.49 -5.34 -0.50
CA LYS A 76 15.73 -4.07 -1.19
C LYS A 76 14.40 -3.41 -1.54
N SER A 77 14.16 -2.22 -1.01
CA SER A 77 13.01 -1.39 -1.34
C SER A 77 13.29 0.07 -1.00
N SER A 78 13.17 0.99 -1.95
CA SER A 78 13.33 2.44 -1.69
C SER A 78 12.16 3.05 -0.91
N THR A 79 11.05 2.35 -0.82
CA THR A 79 9.83 2.75 -0.08
C THR A 79 9.67 2.03 1.25
N PHE A 80 10.68 1.28 1.70
CA PHE A 80 10.66 0.70 3.04
C PHE A 80 10.74 1.81 4.08
N GLY A 81 9.83 1.78 5.06
CA GLY A 81 9.79 2.74 6.15
C GLY A 81 9.34 2.05 7.43
N GLU A 82 10.12 2.23 8.49
CA GLU A 82 9.84 1.63 9.79
C GLU A 82 8.88 2.52 10.60
N PRO A 83 7.81 1.95 11.15
CA PRO A 83 6.94 2.70 12.05
C PRO A 83 7.71 3.19 13.28
N LYS A 84 7.52 4.45 13.65
CA LYS A 84 8.06 4.97 14.91
C LYS A 84 7.40 4.29 16.11
N CYS A 85 8.18 4.07 17.17
CA CYS A 85 7.69 3.57 18.46
C CYS A 85 6.48 4.39 18.95
N GLY A 86 5.42 3.71 19.38
CA GLY A 86 4.19 4.36 19.86
C GLY A 86 3.27 4.95 18.78
N SER A 87 3.63 4.81 17.50
CA SER A 87 2.79 5.26 16.38
C SER A 87 1.46 4.51 16.30
N VAL A 88 0.50 5.06 15.54
CA VAL A 88 -0.79 4.41 15.28
C VAL A 88 -0.59 3.03 14.65
N GLN A 89 0.41 2.88 13.77
CA GLN A 89 0.77 1.63 13.14
C GLN A 89 1.17 0.56 14.17
N CYS A 90 2.01 0.90 15.16
CA CYS A 90 2.39 -0.03 16.24
C CYS A 90 1.19 -0.42 17.12
N LYS A 91 0.29 0.53 17.40
CA LYS A 91 -0.96 0.27 18.13
C LYS A 91 -1.88 -0.68 17.35
N THR A 92 -2.02 -0.49 16.04
CA THR A 92 -2.78 -1.40 15.16
C THR A 92 -2.15 -2.79 15.13
N ALA A 93 -0.82 -2.89 15.12
CA ALA A 93 -0.09 -4.15 15.21
C ALA A 93 -0.13 -4.77 16.62
N ASN A 94 -0.77 -4.12 17.59
CA ASN A 94 -0.89 -4.55 18.99
C ASN A 94 0.46 -4.88 19.63
N THR A 95 1.46 -4.02 19.42
CA THR A 95 2.79 -4.17 20.00
C THR A 95 3.26 -2.89 20.67
N SER A 96 3.86 -3.04 21.85
CA SER A 96 4.63 -2.01 22.56
C SER A 96 6.14 -2.20 22.41
N TYR A 97 6.57 -3.26 21.71
CA TYR A 97 7.96 -3.52 21.46
C TYR A 97 8.52 -2.48 20.49
N CYS A 98 9.63 -1.86 20.90
CA CYS A 98 10.31 -0.84 20.11
C CYS A 98 11.71 -1.33 19.81
N HIS A 99 12.04 -1.35 18.51
CA HIS A 99 13.31 -1.77 17.97
C HIS A 99 13.75 -0.76 16.92
N THR A 100 15.05 -0.54 16.84
CA THR A 100 15.71 0.22 15.77
C THR A 100 16.55 -0.77 14.99
N CYS A 101 16.24 -0.99 13.71
CA CYS A 101 17.08 -1.81 12.84
C CYS A 101 18.38 -1.09 12.47
#